data_AF-A0A832F438-F1
#
_entry.id   AF-A0A832F438-F1
#
_cell.length_a   1.000
_cell.length_b   1.000
_cell.length_c   1.000
_cell.angle_alpha   90.00
_cell.angle_beta   90.00
_cell.angle_gamma   90.00
#
_symmetry.space_group_name_H-M   'P 1'
#
loop_
_entity.id
_entity.type
_entity.pdbx_description
1 polymer ?
#
loop_
_entity_poly.entity_id
_entity_poly.type
_entity_poly.pdbx_seq_one_letter_code
_entity_poly.pdbx_strand_id
1 'polypeptide(L)'
;MRRARKIIGVEEMSMGGACRNVSDWLRLLDAAHPGLTRALTSIYPRDTGRAAMLKERLGRSLRLYLREFGDTPVVIARAPGRLNLMGRHVDHQGGRCNMVALDRDVLIVAGRRADGWIIAANT
;
A
#
# COMPACT_ATOMS: atom_id res chain seq x y z
N MET A 1 24.19 22.62 3.08
CA MET A 1 24.10 21.91 4.37
C MET A 1 22.68 21.33 4.50
N ARG A 2 22.57 20.00 4.60
CA ARG A 2 21.37 19.14 4.78
C ARG A 2 20.25 19.24 3.72
N ARG A 3 20.42 18.43 2.65
CA ARG A 3 19.38 18.05 1.67
C ARG A 3 18.17 17.43 2.38
N ALA A 4 16.97 17.85 1.96
CA ALA A 4 15.71 17.23 2.33
C ALA A 4 15.80 15.71 2.11
N ARG A 5 15.62 14.91 3.16
CA ARG A 5 15.51 13.47 3.05
C ARG A 5 14.17 13.18 2.35
N LYS A 6 14.25 12.92 1.05
CA LYS A 6 13.20 12.36 0.19
C LYS A 6 12.53 11.23 1.00
N ILE A 7 11.27 11.46 1.36
CA ILE A 7 10.42 10.47 2.01
C ILE A 7 10.47 9.24 1.10
N ILE A 8 11.06 8.17 1.64
CA ILE A 8 11.05 6.77 1.20
C ILE A 8 10.62 6.62 -0.26
N GLY A 9 11.63 6.49 -1.13
CA GLY A 9 11.48 6.46 -2.57
C GLY A 9 10.41 5.47 -3.04
N VAL A 10 9.41 6.04 -3.72
CA VAL A 10 8.60 5.34 -4.73
C VAL A 10 9.51 4.74 -5.84
N GLU A 11 10.78 5.16 -5.91
CA GLU A 11 11.79 4.70 -6.87
C GLU A 11 12.48 3.37 -6.50
N GLU A 12 12.50 2.89 -5.24
CA GLU A 12 13.20 1.61 -4.94
C GLU A 12 12.37 0.35 -5.23
N MET A 13 11.08 0.52 -5.58
CA MET A 13 10.29 -0.49 -6.29
C MET A 13 10.24 -0.21 -7.80
N SER A 14 11.12 0.66 -8.31
CA SER A 14 11.33 0.84 -9.75
C SER A 14 12.44 -0.11 -10.22
N MET A 15 12.05 -1.35 -10.45
CA MET A 15 12.63 -2.17 -11.51
C MET A 15 11.54 -2.38 -12.55
N GLY A 16 11.39 -1.41 -13.45
CA GLY A 16 10.73 -1.56 -14.76
C GLY A 16 9.21 -1.80 -14.79
N GLY A 17 8.44 -0.72 -14.97
CA GLY A 17 7.47 -0.59 -16.07
C GLY A 17 6.28 -1.55 -16.26
N ALA A 18 6.12 -2.64 -15.50
CA ALA A 18 5.01 -3.57 -15.70
C ALA A 18 4.21 -3.73 -14.40
N CYS A 19 2.98 -3.24 -14.40
CA CYS A 19 1.95 -3.75 -13.50
C CYS A 19 1.96 -5.29 -13.66
N ARG A 20 2.09 -6.03 -12.56
CA ARG A 20 2.11 -7.51 -12.62
C ARG A 20 0.69 -8.03 -12.60
N ASN A 21 0.48 -9.17 -13.23
CA ASN A 21 -0.78 -9.89 -13.09
C ASN A 21 -1.01 -10.27 -11.62
N VAL A 22 -2.27 -10.46 -11.25
CA VAL A 22 -2.66 -10.77 -9.88
C VAL A 22 -2.08 -12.12 -9.47
N SER A 23 -2.07 -13.09 -10.39
CA SER A 23 -1.45 -14.41 -10.18
C SER A 23 0.06 -14.32 -9.90
N ASP A 24 0.78 -13.41 -10.54
CA ASP A 24 2.21 -13.17 -10.28
C ASP A 24 2.44 -12.63 -8.86
N TRP A 25 1.61 -11.67 -8.44
CA TRP A 25 1.66 -11.13 -7.09
C TRP A 25 1.40 -12.20 -6.02
N LEU A 26 0.39 -13.05 -6.25
CA LEU A 26 0.08 -14.16 -5.36
C LEU A 26 1.24 -15.17 -5.28
N ARG A 27 1.86 -15.51 -6.42
CA ARG A 27 3.07 -16.34 -6.43
C ARG A 27 4.21 -15.74 -5.61
N LEU A 28 4.45 -14.43 -5.71
CA LEU A 28 5.48 -13.75 -4.91
C LEU A 28 5.17 -13.77 -3.41
N LEU A 29 3.90 -13.65 -3.02
CA LEU A 29 3.45 -13.73 -1.64
C LEU A 29 3.63 -15.14 -1.07
N ASP A 30 3.22 -16.15 -1.82
CA ASP A 30 3.26 -17.56 -1.42
C ASP A 30 4.72 -18.06 -1.36
N ALA A 31 5.55 -17.67 -2.33
CA ALA A 31 6.99 -17.97 -2.33
C ALA A 31 7.81 -17.20 -1.27
N ALA A 32 7.17 -16.34 -0.47
CA ALA A 32 7.82 -15.49 0.52
C ALA A 32 9.01 -14.68 -0.05
N HIS A 33 8.85 -14.14 -1.26
CA HIS A 33 9.93 -13.52 -2.02
C HIS A 33 10.69 -12.45 -1.19
N PRO A 34 12.03 -12.52 -1.05
CA PRO A 34 12.79 -11.65 -0.13
C PRO A 34 12.59 -10.16 -0.35
N GLY A 35 12.47 -9.72 -1.61
CA GLY A 35 12.21 -8.32 -1.95
C GLY A 35 10.84 -7.82 -1.48
N LEU A 36 9.81 -8.66 -1.60
CA LEU A 36 8.46 -8.33 -1.15
C LEU A 36 8.40 -8.34 0.38
N THR A 37 9.00 -9.35 1.00
CA THR A 37 9.13 -9.42 2.45
C THR A 37 9.82 -8.18 3.00
N ARG A 38 10.94 -7.75 2.40
CA ARG A 38 11.65 -6.52 2.79
C ARG A 38 10.79 -5.27 2.61
N ALA A 39 10.03 -5.17 1.52
CA ALA A 39 9.14 -4.03 1.28
C ALA A 39 8.01 -3.95 2.32
N LEU A 40 7.44 -5.09 2.73
CA LEU A 40 6.39 -5.11 3.75
C LEU A 40 6.95 -4.84 5.16
N THR A 41 8.11 -5.40 5.50
CA THR A 41 8.74 -5.17 6.81
C THR A 41 9.30 -3.77 6.95
N SER A 42 9.71 -3.10 5.87
CA SER A 42 10.17 -1.70 5.95
C SER A 42 9.07 -0.71 6.34
N ILE A 43 7.80 -1.06 6.12
CA ILE A 43 6.64 -0.27 6.58
C ILE A 43 6.48 -0.37 8.10
N TYR A 44 6.78 -1.54 8.69
CA TYR A 44 6.73 -1.79 10.13
C TYR A 44 8.04 -2.40 10.66
N PRO A 45 9.17 -1.64 10.68
CA PRO A 45 10.50 -2.21 10.97
C PRO A 45 10.67 -2.81 12.36
N ARG A 46 9.82 -2.38 13.31
CA ARG A 46 9.86 -2.82 14.71
C ARG A 46 8.70 -3.73 15.09
N ASP A 47 7.86 -4.10 14.12
CA ASP A 47 6.66 -4.90 14.35
C ASP A 47 6.43 -5.89 13.21
N THR A 48 7.02 -7.07 13.37
CA THR A 48 6.90 -8.18 12.42
C THR A 48 5.47 -8.72 12.34
N GLY A 49 4.68 -8.60 13.42
CA GLY A 49 3.27 -9.00 13.44
C GLY A 49 2.44 -8.14 12.50
N ARG A 50 2.63 -6.81 12.52
CA ARG A 50 1.94 -5.89 11.60
C ARG A 50 2.37 -6.09 10.15
N ALA A 51 3.64 -6.37 9.89
CA ALA A 51 4.09 -6.72 8.54
C ALA A 51 3.42 -8.01 8.02
N ALA A 52 3.27 -9.04 8.88
CA ALA A 52 2.57 -10.27 8.55
C ALA A 52 1.06 -10.02 8.28
N MET A 53 0.39 -9.23 9.13
CA MET A 53 -1.02 -8.85 8.93
C MET A 53 -1.23 -8.08 7.61
N LEU A 54 -0.30 -7.18 7.24
CA LEU A 54 -0.35 -6.48 5.96
C LEU A 54 -0.19 -7.45 4.78
N LYS A 55 0.73 -8.43 4.89
CA LYS A 55 0.90 -9.51 3.90
C LYS A 55 -0.40 -10.28 3.68
N GLU A 56 -1.06 -10.70 4.77
CA GLU A 56 -2.32 -11.44 4.71
C GLU A 56 -3.44 -10.62 4.08
N ARG A 57 -3.58 -9.35 4.46
CA ARG A 57 -4.58 -8.44 3.88
C ARG A 57 -4.34 -8.22 2.39
N LEU A 58 -3.09 -8.05 1.98
CA LEU A 58 -2.74 -7.97 0.56
C LEU A 58 -3.11 -9.23 -0.20
N GLY A 59 -2.78 -10.42 0.34
CA GLY A 59 -3.18 -11.69 -0.25
C GLY A 59 -4.70 -11.82 -0.39
N ARG A 60 -5.47 -11.39 0.61
CA ARG A 60 -6.94 -11.41 0.57
C ARG A 60 -7.48 -10.47 -0.51
N SER A 61 -6.98 -9.24 -0.59
CA SER A 61 -7.40 -8.26 -1.60
C SER A 61 -7.04 -8.71 -3.02
N LEU A 62 -5.87 -9.32 -3.23
CA LEU A 62 -5.49 -9.90 -4.53
C LEU A 62 -6.39 -11.07 -4.92
N ARG A 63 -6.68 -12.00 -4.00
CA ARG A 63 -7.62 -13.11 -4.27
C ARG A 63 -9.04 -12.61 -4.56
N LEU A 64 -9.50 -11.56 -3.86
CA LEU A 64 -10.76 -10.89 -4.16
C LEU A 64 -10.74 -10.32 -5.58
N TYR A 65 -9.72 -9.53 -5.92
CA TYR A 65 -9.60 -8.93 -7.25
C TYR A 65 -9.59 -10.00 -8.35
N LEU A 66 -8.80 -11.07 -8.17
CA LEU A 66 -8.72 -12.17 -9.14
C LEU A 66 -10.09 -12.78 -9.41
N ARG A 67 -10.91 -12.96 -8.37
CA ARG A 67 -12.25 -13.54 -8.48
C ARG A 67 -13.25 -12.59 -9.15
N GLU A 68 -13.25 -11.32 -8.79
CA GLU A 68 -14.25 -10.34 -9.25
C GLU A 68 -13.90 -9.71 -10.61
N PHE A 69 -12.62 -9.54 -10.90
CA PHE A 69 -12.13 -8.76 -12.05
C PHE A 69 -11.16 -9.51 -12.96
N GLY A 70 -10.74 -10.72 -12.58
CA GLY A 70 -9.85 -11.58 -13.37
C GLY A 70 -8.36 -11.29 -13.20
N ASP A 71 -7.54 -12.03 -13.94
CA ASP A 71 -6.08 -11.95 -13.84
C ASP A 71 -5.53 -10.89 -14.80
N THR A 72 -5.49 -9.64 -14.33
CA THR A 72 -4.99 -8.50 -15.11
C THR A 72 -3.84 -7.80 -14.40
N PRO A 73 -3.05 -6.99 -15.11
CA PRO A 73 -2.03 -6.16 -14.48
C PRO A 73 -2.62 -5.20 -13.44
N VAL A 74 -2.15 -5.28 -12.20
CA VAL A 74 -2.64 -4.45 -11.08
C VAL A 74 -1.55 -3.61 -10.43
N VAL A 75 -1.99 -2.46 -9.90
CA VAL A 75 -1.25 -1.63 -8.94
C VAL A 75 -1.80 -1.87 -7.54
N ILE A 76 -0.90 -1.79 -6.56
CA ILE A 76 -1.22 -1.92 -5.14
C ILE A 76 -0.94 -0.56 -4.49
N ALA A 77 -1.96 0.03 -3.87
CA ALA A 77 -1.86 1.31 -3.17
C ALA A 77 -2.27 1.15 -1.71
N ARG A 78 -1.59 1.85 -0.80
CA ARG A 78 -1.82 1.78 0.64
C ARG A 78 -1.78 3.18 1.26
N ALA A 79 -2.77 3.49 2.09
CA ALA A 79 -2.86 4.77 2.79
C ALA A 79 -3.19 4.57 4.28
N PRO A 80 -2.29 4.93 5.22
CA PRO A 80 -2.59 4.84 6.64
C PRO A 80 -3.57 5.91 7.08
N GLY A 81 -4.40 5.56 8.05
CA GLY A 81 -5.11 6.53 8.86
C GLY A 81 -4.13 7.38 9.67
N ARG A 82 -4.65 8.43 10.31
CA ARG A 82 -3.84 9.33 11.13
C ARG A 82 -4.54 9.66 12.44
N LEU A 83 -3.75 9.88 13.47
CA LEU A 83 -4.15 10.47 14.73
C LEU A 83 -3.60 11.91 14.79
N ASN A 84 -4.45 12.85 15.19
CA ASN A 84 -4.02 14.20 15.52
C ASN A 84 -3.81 14.29 17.05
N LEU A 85 -2.56 14.45 17.48
CA LEU A 85 -2.22 14.57 18.89
C LEU A 85 -2.57 15.96 19.43
N MET A 86 -2.27 17.01 18.65
CA MET A 86 -2.47 18.43 18.99
C MET A 86 -2.60 19.31 17.75
N GLY A 87 -3.32 20.42 17.88
CA GLY A 87 -3.62 21.33 16.77
C GLY A 87 -4.89 20.92 16.04
N ARG A 88 -6.03 20.97 16.75
CA ARG A 88 -7.35 20.77 16.14
C ARG A 88 -7.87 22.10 15.60
N HIS A 89 -8.42 22.09 14.38
CA HIS A 89 -8.98 23.29 13.71
C HIS A 89 -7.97 24.44 13.47
N VAL A 90 -6.67 24.16 13.49
CA VAL A 90 -5.63 25.18 13.17
C VAL A 90 -5.00 24.96 11.79
N ASP A 91 -5.21 23.79 11.20
CA ASP A 91 -4.70 23.39 9.89
C ASP A 91 -5.13 24.34 8.77
N HIS A 92 -6.42 24.68 8.73
CA HIS A 92 -6.98 25.59 7.73
C HIS A 92 -6.68 27.08 8.03
N GLN A 93 -6.03 27.37 9.16
CA GLN A 93 -5.62 28.72 9.58
C GLN A 93 -4.11 28.93 9.46
N GLY A 94 -3.38 28.01 8.82
CA GLY A 94 -1.92 28.07 8.69
C GLY A 94 -1.15 27.67 9.97
N GLY A 95 -1.85 27.14 10.98
CA GLY A 95 -1.25 26.59 12.17
C GLY A 95 -0.55 25.25 11.92
N ARG A 96 0.34 24.86 12.84
CA ARG A 96 1.04 23.57 12.79
C ARG A 96 0.22 22.50 13.51
N CYS A 97 0.14 21.32 12.91
CA CYS A 97 -0.51 20.14 13.50
C CYS A 97 0.52 19.07 13.85
N ASN A 98 0.27 18.33 14.92
CA ASN A 98 1.09 17.19 15.30
C ASN A 98 0.36 15.88 14.98
N MET A 99 0.60 15.35 13.78
CA MET A 99 -0.06 14.14 13.28
C MET A 99 0.88 12.94 13.30
N VAL A 100 0.33 11.77 13.60
CA VAL A 100 1.03 10.49 13.56
C VAL A 100 0.22 9.50 12.73
N ALA A 101 0.89 8.75 11.85
CA ALA A 101 0.25 7.68 11.09
C ALA A 101 -0.13 6.51 12.01
N LEU A 102 -1.34 6.01 11.84
CA LEU A 102 -1.82 4.82 12.52
C LEU A 102 -1.39 3.55 11.76
N ASP A 103 -1.48 2.43 12.45
CA ASP A 103 -1.35 1.09 11.88
C ASP A 103 -2.60 0.63 11.12
N ARG A 104 -3.75 1.27 11.37
CA ARG A 104 -4.96 1.11 10.57
C ARG A 104 -4.79 1.83 9.24
N ASP A 105 -4.98 1.12 8.15
CA ASP A 105 -4.82 1.64 6.80
C ASP A 105 -5.88 1.11 5.83
N VAL A 106 -5.97 1.75 4.67
CA VAL A 106 -6.73 1.27 3.52
C VAL A 106 -5.73 0.72 2.49
N LEU A 107 -6.03 -0.46 1.98
CA LEU A 107 -5.28 -1.12 0.91
C LEU A 107 -6.18 -1.29 -0.30
N ILE A 108 -5.68 -0.92 -1.48
CA ILE A 108 -6.39 -1.02 -2.76
C ILE A 108 -5.54 -1.83 -3.72
N VAL A 109 -6.17 -2.79 -4.38
CA VAL A 109 -5.66 -3.48 -5.57
C VAL A 109 -6.51 -2.98 -6.75
N ALA A 110 -5.89 -2.32 -7.72
CA ALA A 110 -6.60 -1.72 -8.84
C ALA A 110 -5.94 -2.10 -10.17
N GLY A 111 -6.74 -2.42 -11.18
CA GLY A 111 -6.29 -2.59 -12.56
C GLY A 111 -7.04 -1.63 -13.48
N ARG A 112 -6.47 -1.40 -14.66
CA ARG A 112 -7.03 -0.47 -15.65
C ARG A 112 -8.12 -1.15 -16.47
N ARG A 113 -9.24 -0.45 -16.67
CA ARG A 113 -10.29 -0.82 -17.62
C ARG A 113 -10.29 0.13 -18.82
N ALA A 114 -10.89 -0.30 -19.93
CA ALA A 114 -10.99 0.48 -21.16
C ALA A 114 -12.38 1.14 -21.37
N ASP A 115 -13.38 0.76 -20.57
CA ASP A 115 -14.79 1.12 -20.74
C ASP A 115 -15.22 2.39 -19.99
N GLY A 116 -14.28 3.10 -19.34
CA GLY A 116 -14.55 4.36 -18.63
C GLY A 116 -15.27 4.19 -17.29
N TRP A 117 -15.61 2.96 -16.90
CA TRP A 117 -16.30 2.68 -15.64
C TRP A 117 -15.32 2.40 -14.50
N ILE A 118 -15.74 2.80 -13.30
CA ILE A 118 -15.07 2.42 -12.05
C ILE A 118 -16.00 1.45 -11.32
N ILE A 119 -15.51 0.24 -11.08
CA ILE A 119 -16.19 -0.78 -10.29
C ILE A 119 -15.30 -1.09 -9.10
N ALA A 120 -15.88 -1.09 -7.90
CA ALA A 120 -15.16 -1.32 -6.66
C ALA A 120 -15.84 -2.43 -5.85
N ALA A 121 -15.03 -3.25 -5.20
CA ALA A 121 -15.45 -4.29 -4.26
C ALA A 121 -14.60 -4.19 -2.99
N ASN A 122 -15.16 -4.62 -1.85
CA ASN A 122 -14.46 -4.69 -0.58
C ASN A 122 -14.49 -6.13 -0.03
N THR A 123 -13.53 -6.44 0.85
CA THR A 123 -13.41 -7.71 1.57
C THR A 123 -14.15 -7.69 2.88
#